data_AF-A0A7W0Y7B8-F1
#
_entry.id   AF-A0A7W0Y7B8-F1
#
_cell.length_a   1.000
_cell.length_b   1.000
_cell.length_c   1.000
_cell.angle_alpha   90.00
_cell.angle_beta   90.00
_cell.angle_gamma   90.00
#
_symmetry.space_group_name_H-M   'P 1'
#
loop_
_entity.id
_entity.type
_entity.pdbx_description
1 polymer ?
#
loop_
_entity_poly.entity_id
_entity_poly.type
_entity_poly.pdbx_seq_one_letter_code
_entity_poly.pdbx_strand_id
1 'polypeptide(L)'
;PDPRFAIALEPIVEHAIVRLARAEVAKVLCAMGDERTRAALLEWIAFEKSPHSARWWRVALEQLPVTTPVDGAERAGWDALSGEPEARLVAQAEALVDDVFATPDDDAPRVVLADRLQELGRPRGELIALQLAEAEGSGTEEGARRADAILETHWKTWMGTLADVVASVQFRRGFPTVIEIDATSSTQWAGYASHPLLATVEEVIAHPEVLATFLASPTLGLVRRVRIEADAVVKVIEERRPASLRAISSTRWEGQPHGRRFVDRVLPLLAHLPAVDTLACGRPTRPMLAALLESPAFAQIAQLHVLASSDEEAFALWRRLPPHVTQYTWGSWLEGALRRDGSQLTCTLRARVIDDEPDATTLVDELAQLRGLACVTVEVAPHDRTMAMLAKSLAARMHTVITTPPVRSGHVRRGHITRTDVWF
;
A
#
# COMPACT_ATOMS: atom_id res chain seq x y z
N PRO A 1 39.11 10.99 -20.31
CA PRO A 1 40.08 10.49 -19.30
C PRO A 1 39.50 10.39 -17.86
N ASP A 2 38.21 10.68 -17.63
CA ASP A 2 37.54 10.39 -16.34
C ASP A 2 37.02 8.93 -16.35
N PRO A 3 37.44 8.06 -15.41
CA PRO A 3 37.06 6.64 -15.39
C PRO A 3 35.56 6.39 -15.15
N ARG A 4 34.84 7.37 -14.59
CA ARG A 4 33.38 7.27 -14.38
C ARG A 4 32.62 7.14 -15.70
N PHE A 5 33.21 7.58 -16.82
CA PHE A 5 32.62 7.44 -18.15
C PHE A 5 32.65 6.01 -18.70
N ALA A 6 33.62 5.15 -18.32
CA ALA A 6 33.68 3.77 -18.82
C ALA A 6 32.58 2.88 -18.23
N ILE A 7 32.34 3.00 -16.92
CA ILE A 7 31.25 2.29 -16.22
C ILE A 7 29.89 2.82 -16.68
N ALA A 8 29.77 4.12 -16.95
CA ALA A 8 28.55 4.71 -17.51
C ALA A 8 28.29 4.32 -18.98
N LEU A 9 29.32 3.89 -19.73
CA LEU A 9 29.19 3.49 -21.14
C LEU A 9 28.65 2.06 -21.31
N GLU A 10 28.86 1.18 -20.33
CA GLU A 10 28.43 -0.23 -20.37
C GLU A 10 26.89 -0.38 -20.54
N PRO A 11 26.04 0.33 -19.76
CA PRO A 11 24.58 0.31 -19.99
C PRO A 11 24.16 0.98 -21.31
N ILE A 12 24.90 2.01 -21.75
CA ILE A 12 24.60 2.78 -22.98
C ILE A 12 24.85 1.92 -24.23
N VAL A 13 25.85 1.05 -24.19
CA VAL A 13 26.21 0.13 -25.27
C VAL A 13 25.30 -1.12 -25.26
N GLU A 14 24.94 -1.65 -24.09
CA GLU A 14 24.04 -2.81 -23.97
C GLU A 14 22.57 -2.50 -24.28
N HIS A 15 22.08 -1.28 -24.01
CA HIS A 15 20.67 -0.93 -24.15
C HIS A 15 20.31 -0.07 -25.37
N ALA A 16 21.24 0.18 -26.29
CA ALA A 16 20.97 0.72 -27.63
C ALA A 16 20.08 1.98 -27.68
N ILE A 17 20.47 3.06 -26.97
CA ILE A 17 19.77 4.36 -27.06
C ILE A 17 20.58 5.46 -27.77
N VAL A 18 21.80 5.23 -28.26
CA VAL A 18 22.57 6.30 -28.93
C VAL A 18 22.98 5.96 -30.36
N ARG A 19 22.67 6.88 -31.28
CA ARG A 19 23.12 6.98 -32.68
C ARG A 19 24.66 7.08 -32.87
N LEU A 20 25.46 6.69 -31.89
CA LEU A 20 26.91 6.71 -32.05
C LEU A 20 27.30 5.53 -32.93
N ALA A 21 27.96 5.83 -34.05
CA ALA A 21 28.54 4.78 -34.86
C ALA A 21 29.59 4.06 -34.00
N ARG A 22 29.67 2.72 -34.09
CA ARG A 22 30.66 1.92 -33.33
C ARG A 22 32.11 2.44 -33.48
N ALA A 23 32.42 3.10 -34.60
CA ALA A 23 33.68 3.78 -34.85
C ALA A 23 33.95 4.99 -33.93
N GLU A 24 32.93 5.69 -33.46
CA GLU A 24 33.04 6.82 -32.52
C GLU A 24 33.26 6.32 -31.09
N VAL A 25 32.57 5.24 -30.71
CA VAL A 25 32.82 4.55 -29.42
C VAL A 25 34.26 4.04 -29.35
N ALA A 26 34.76 3.43 -30.43
CA ALA A 26 36.15 3.00 -30.53
C ALA A 26 37.13 4.18 -30.38
N LYS A 27 36.86 5.34 -30.99
CA LYS A 27 37.70 6.55 -30.83
C LYS A 27 37.72 7.07 -29.40
N VAL A 28 36.58 7.05 -28.70
CA VAL A 28 36.49 7.47 -27.29
C VAL A 28 37.31 6.54 -26.39
N LEU A 29 37.18 5.22 -26.59
CA LEU A 29 37.95 4.22 -25.84
C LEU A 29 39.46 4.34 -26.14
N CYS A 30 39.86 4.55 -27.39
CA CYS A 30 41.26 4.78 -27.75
C CYS A 30 41.84 6.05 -27.11
N ALA A 31 41.03 7.10 -26.94
CA ALA A 31 41.45 8.34 -26.27
C ALA A 31 41.59 8.20 -24.74
N MET A 32 41.01 7.16 -24.14
CA MET A 32 41.16 6.86 -22.71
C MET A 32 42.49 6.13 -22.39
N GLY A 33 42.89 5.18 -23.25
CA GLY A 33 44.26 4.66 -23.29
C GLY A 33 44.77 3.85 -22.08
N ASP A 34 43.94 3.55 -21.08
CA ASP A 34 44.36 2.85 -19.86
C ASP A 34 44.24 1.30 -19.95
N GLU A 35 44.90 0.60 -19.02
CA GLU A 35 44.94 -0.87 -18.95
C GLU A 35 43.56 -1.50 -18.71
N ARG A 36 42.61 -0.76 -18.11
CA ARG A 36 41.23 -1.20 -17.88
C ARG A 36 40.41 -1.17 -19.16
N THR A 37 40.57 -0.13 -19.97
CA THR A 37 39.98 -0.04 -21.31
C THR A 37 40.45 -1.20 -22.18
N ARG A 38 41.74 -1.58 -22.04
CA ARG A 38 42.31 -2.75 -22.70
C ARG A 38 41.66 -4.06 -22.23
N ALA A 39 41.49 -4.25 -20.92
CA ALA A 39 40.86 -5.45 -20.35
C ALA A 39 39.38 -5.59 -20.76
N ALA A 40 38.61 -4.50 -20.68
CA ALA A 40 37.20 -4.49 -21.09
C ALA A 40 37.04 -4.80 -22.59
N LEU A 41 37.92 -4.23 -23.45
CA LEU A 41 37.93 -4.56 -24.88
C LEU A 41 38.25 -6.03 -25.14
N LEU A 42 39.16 -6.64 -24.38
CA LEU A 42 39.49 -8.06 -24.50
C LEU A 42 38.32 -8.96 -24.09
N GLU A 43 37.62 -8.64 -23.01
CA GLU A 43 36.42 -9.36 -22.58
C GLU A 43 35.29 -9.24 -23.61
N TRP A 44 35.07 -8.05 -24.17
CA TRP A 44 34.07 -7.85 -25.23
C TRP A 44 34.44 -8.59 -26.51
N ILE A 45 35.71 -8.63 -26.91
CA ILE A 45 36.18 -9.45 -28.04
C ILE A 45 35.89 -10.94 -27.79
N ALA A 46 36.04 -11.41 -26.55
CA ALA A 46 35.77 -12.80 -26.17
C ALA A 46 34.26 -13.13 -26.15
N PHE A 47 33.42 -12.16 -25.80
CA PHE A 47 31.96 -12.35 -25.71
C PHE A 47 31.23 -12.14 -27.06
N GLU A 48 31.82 -11.37 -27.98
CA GLU A 48 31.22 -11.02 -29.27
C GLU A 48 31.20 -12.21 -30.24
N LYS A 49 30.00 -12.71 -30.53
CA LYS A 49 29.77 -13.89 -31.39
C LYS A 49 29.92 -13.57 -32.89
N SER A 50 29.85 -12.29 -33.28
CA SER A 50 29.99 -11.89 -34.69
C SER A 50 31.46 -11.63 -35.05
N PRO A 51 32.03 -12.37 -36.03
CA PRO A 51 33.41 -12.14 -36.50
C PRO A 51 33.63 -10.74 -37.07
N HIS A 52 32.58 -10.15 -37.66
CA HIS A 52 32.64 -8.81 -38.22
C HIS A 52 32.68 -7.74 -37.12
N SER A 53 31.91 -7.89 -36.04
CA SER A 53 31.91 -6.96 -34.90
C SER A 53 33.21 -7.07 -34.10
N ALA A 54 33.70 -8.28 -33.84
CA ALA A 54 34.94 -8.50 -33.09
C ALA A 54 36.17 -7.87 -33.79
N ARG A 55 36.15 -7.76 -35.13
CA ARG A 55 37.21 -7.10 -35.90
C ARG A 55 37.35 -5.62 -35.55
N TRP A 56 36.26 -4.90 -35.29
CA TRP A 56 36.31 -3.48 -34.94
C TRP A 56 36.95 -3.27 -33.56
N TRP A 57 36.61 -4.12 -32.59
CA TRP A 57 37.18 -4.06 -31.24
C TRP A 57 38.67 -4.41 -31.22
N ARG A 58 39.12 -5.36 -32.06
CA ARG A 58 40.55 -5.68 -32.22
C ARG A 58 41.35 -4.50 -32.79
N VAL A 59 40.81 -3.81 -33.79
CA VAL A 59 41.46 -2.62 -34.37
C VAL A 59 41.56 -1.49 -33.33
N ALA A 60 40.55 -1.31 -32.48
CA ALA A 60 40.61 -0.37 -31.36
C ALA A 60 41.68 -0.76 -30.33
N LEU A 61 41.73 -2.05 -29.97
CA LEU A 61 42.73 -2.61 -29.04
C LEU A 61 44.17 -2.42 -29.54
N GLU A 62 44.41 -2.59 -30.84
CA GLU A 62 45.72 -2.37 -31.49
C GLU A 62 46.16 -0.90 -31.53
N GLN A 63 45.19 0.03 -31.50
CA GLN A 63 45.44 1.48 -31.54
C GLN A 63 45.56 2.11 -30.14
N LEU A 64 45.37 1.34 -29.07
CA LEU A 64 45.55 1.85 -27.72
C LEU A 64 47.02 2.21 -27.48
N PRO A 65 47.31 3.42 -26.95
CA PRO A 65 48.66 3.73 -26.50
C PRO A 65 49.07 2.76 -25.39
N VAL A 66 50.28 2.21 -25.49
CA VAL A 66 50.85 1.36 -24.43
C VAL A 66 51.08 2.24 -23.21
N THR A 67 50.17 2.20 -22.24
CA THR A 67 50.37 2.86 -20.95
C THR A 67 51.21 1.98 -20.04
N THR A 68 52.05 2.63 -19.22
CA THR A 68 52.79 1.98 -18.14
C THR A 68 51.79 1.33 -17.16
N PRO A 69 52.11 0.15 -16.59
CA PRO A 69 51.23 -0.52 -15.65
C PRO A 69 50.93 0.40 -14.47
N VAL A 70 49.64 0.54 -14.11
CA VAL A 70 49.25 1.21 -12.87
C VAL A 70 49.84 0.38 -11.72
N ASP A 71 50.62 0.99 -10.84
CA ASP A 71 51.24 0.25 -9.76
C ASP A 71 50.17 -0.32 -8.79
N GLY A 72 50.51 -1.38 -8.06
CA GLY A 72 49.57 -2.03 -7.14
C GLY A 72 49.11 -1.13 -5.97
N ALA A 73 49.87 -0.08 -5.65
CA ALA A 73 49.56 0.86 -4.56
C ALA A 73 48.55 1.94 -4.98
N GLU A 74 48.62 2.44 -6.22
CA GLU A 74 47.57 3.26 -6.81
C GLU A 74 46.28 2.43 -6.92
N ARG A 75 46.35 1.19 -7.41
CA ARG A 75 45.18 0.29 -7.51
C ARG A 75 44.51 0.08 -6.14
N ALA A 76 45.30 -0.21 -5.10
CA ALA A 76 44.80 -0.35 -3.73
C ALA A 76 44.26 0.97 -3.14
N GLY A 77 44.89 2.11 -3.45
CA GLY A 77 44.41 3.43 -3.04
C GLY A 77 43.06 3.79 -3.66
N TRP A 78 42.83 3.42 -4.93
CA TRP A 78 41.56 3.64 -5.61
C TRP A 78 40.46 2.69 -5.11
N ASP A 79 40.76 1.41 -4.86
CA ASP A 79 39.78 0.46 -4.30
C ASP A 79 39.35 0.89 -2.88
N ALA A 80 40.28 1.40 -2.06
CA ALA A 80 39.99 1.95 -0.74
C ALA A 80 39.16 3.25 -0.79
N LEU A 81 39.33 4.09 -1.82
CA LEU A 81 38.55 5.32 -2.03
C LEU A 81 37.14 5.04 -2.61
N SER A 82 36.94 3.89 -3.26
CA SER A 82 35.69 3.59 -3.99
C SER A 82 34.67 2.81 -3.16
N GLY A 83 35.09 1.93 -2.24
CA GLY A 83 34.17 1.05 -1.49
C GLY A 83 33.74 1.54 -0.10
N GLU A 84 34.63 2.25 0.60
CA GLU A 84 34.41 2.69 1.99
C GLU A 84 33.22 3.67 2.18
N PRO A 85 32.98 4.64 1.28
CA PRO A 85 31.87 5.57 1.43
C PRO A 85 30.51 4.91 1.19
N GLU A 86 30.37 4.12 0.11
CA GLU A 86 29.10 3.47 -0.24
C GLU A 86 28.72 2.40 0.79
N ALA A 87 29.65 1.54 1.20
CA ALA A 87 29.39 0.51 2.22
C ALA A 87 28.91 1.11 3.54
N ARG A 88 29.48 2.26 3.95
CA ARG A 88 29.05 2.99 5.14
C ARG A 88 27.63 3.55 4.98
N LEU A 89 27.30 4.12 3.82
CA LEU A 89 25.97 4.64 3.53
C LEU A 89 24.92 3.53 3.50
N VAL A 90 25.26 2.35 2.95
CA VAL A 90 24.39 1.16 2.96
C VAL A 90 24.15 0.70 4.39
N ALA A 91 25.20 0.55 5.21
CA ALA A 91 25.05 0.15 6.61
C ALA A 91 24.22 1.17 7.43
N GLN A 92 24.37 2.46 7.15
CA GLN A 92 23.53 3.50 7.76
C GLN A 92 22.07 3.40 7.31
N ALA A 93 21.81 3.11 6.02
CA ALA A 93 20.46 2.89 5.53
C ALA A 93 19.81 1.65 6.15
N GLU A 94 20.56 0.57 6.35
CA GLU A 94 20.08 -0.64 7.03
C GLU A 94 19.74 -0.37 8.50
N ALA A 95 20.59 0.35 9.23
CA ALA A 95 20.30 0.77 10.60
C ALA A 95 19.03 1.63 10.70
N LEU A 96 18.81 2.53 9.74
CA LEU A 96 17.58 3.35 9.68
C LEU A 96 16.34 2.49 9.38
N VAL A 97 16.47 1.39 8.64
CA VAL A 97 15.35 0.44 8.46
C VAL A 97 14.99 -0.23 9.79
N ASP A 98 15.99 -0.62 10.58
CA ASP A 98 15.76 -1.18 11.91
C ASP A 98 15.09 -0.17 12.86
N ASP A 99 15.47 1.11 12.79
CA ASP A 99 14.81 2.20 13.53
C ASP A 99 13.33 2.34 13.10
N VAL A 100 13.03 2.25 11.80
CA VAL A 100 11.64 2.23 11.32
C VAL A 100 10.87 1.03 11.87
N PHE A 101 11.48 -0.15 11.98
CA PHE A 101 10.82 -1.33 12.55
C PHE A 101 10.60 -1.19 14.06
N ALA A 102 11.52 -0.55 14.77
CA ALA A 102 11.40 -0.30 16.21
C ALA A 102 10.30 0.73 16.53
N THR A 103 10.16 1.77 15.70
CA THR A 103 9.16 2.83 15.85
C THR A 103 8.38 3.05 14.56
N PRO A 104 7.48 2.13 14.18
CA PRO A 104 6.85 2.15 12.86
C PRO A 104 5.81 3.26 12.68
N ASP A 105 5.47 4.01 13.72
CA ASP A 105 4.61 5.20 13.60
C ASP A 105 5.38 6.52 13.49
N ASP A 106 6.69 6.51 13.74
CA ASP A 106 7.53 7.70 13.64
C ASP A 106 8.02 7.91 12.20
N ASP A 107 7.77 9.09 11.65
CA ASP A 107 8.21 9.45 10.31
C ASP A 107 9.65 9.99 10.29
N ALA A 108 10.22 10.37 11.45
CA ALA A 108 11.57 10.90 11.52
C ALA A 108 12.64 9.93 10.97
N PRO A 109 12.66 8.62 11.33
CA PRO A 109 13.60 7.68 10.72
C PRO A 109 13.37 7.50 9.21
N ARG A 110 12.11 7.63 8.75
CA ARG A 110 11.76 7.50 7.33
C ARG A 110 12.28 8.64 6.48
N VAL A 111 12.21 9.88 7.00
CA VAL A 111 12.76 11.06 6.31
C VAL A 111 14.27 10.88 6.08
N VAL A 112 15.02 10.52 7.13
CA VAL A 112 16.48 10.31 7.04
C VAL A 112 16.81 9.12 6.12
N LEU A 113 16.01 8.04 6.18
CA LEU A 113 16.15 6.90 5.29
C LEU A 113 15.90 7.28 3.83
N ALA A 114 14.90 8.13 3.55
CA ALA A 114 14.58 8.59 2.21
C ALA A 114 15.75 9.34 1.58
N ASP A 115 16.35 10.27 2.32
CA ASP A 115 17.52 11.03 1.88
C ASP A 115 18.71 10.10 1.63
N ARG A 116 19.00 9.20 2.57
CA ARG A 116 20.13 8.27 2.46
C ARG A 116 19.99 7.33 1.25
N LEU A 117 18.78 6.83 1.00
CA LEU A 117 18.51 5.95 -0.14
C LEU A 117 18.59 6.71 -1.47
N GLN A 118 18.20 7.99 -1.51
CA GLN A 118 18.36 8.83 -2.70
C GLN A 118 19.83 9.15 -2.99
N GLU A 119 20.64 9.43 -1.96
CA GLU A 119 22.11 9.57 -2.12
C GLU A 119 22.75 8.32 -2.74
N LEU A 120 22.22 7.14 -2.39
CA LEU A 120 22.63 5.83 -2.94
C LEU A 120 21.98 5.51 -4.30
N GLY A 121 21.17 6.40 -4.87
CA GLY A 121 20.44 6.16 -6.13
C GLY A 121 19.41 5.02 -6.05
N ARG A 122 18.92 4.70 -4.85
CA ARG A 122 17.96 3.60 -4.62
C ARG A 122 16.52 4.11 -4.78
N PRO A 123 15.69 3.49 -5.66
CA PRO A 123 14.32 3.96 -5.95
C PRO A 123 13.39 4.04 -4.73
N ARG A 124 13.68 3.27 -3.67
CA ARG A 124 12.88 3.29 -2.45
C ARG A 124 12.96 4.63 -1.71
N GLY A 125 14.08 5.36 -1.83
CA GLY A 125 14.21 6.69 -1.23
C GLY A 125 13.22 7.69 -1.84
N GLU A 126 13.14 7.70 -3.18
CA GLU A 126 12.15 8.52 -3.91
C GLU A 126 10.72 8.13 -3.52
N LEU A 127 10.41 6.82 -3.42
CA LEU A 127 9.08 6.37 -2.97
C LEU A 127 8.72 6.89 -1.58
N ILE A 128 9.64 6.79 -0.61
CA ILE A 128 9.38 7.25 0.76
C ILE A 128 9.08 8.75 0.75
N ALA A 129 9.91 9.56 0.08
CA ALA A 129 9.73 11.01 0.01
C ALA A 129 8.38 11.40 -0.61
N LEU A 130 8.00 10.76 -1.72
CA LEU A 130 6.72 11.01 -2.39
C LEU A 130 5.52 10.67 -1.47
N GLN A 131 5.58 9.53 -0.79
CA GLN A 131 4.49 9.09 0.09
C GLN A 131 4.42 9.85 1.41
N LEU A 132 5.54 10.40 1.91
CA LEU A 132 5.54 11.31 3.05
C LEU A 132 4.94 12.68 2.67
N ALA A 133 5.33 13.24 1.52
CA ALA A 133 4.73 14.47 1.01
C ALA A 133 3.21 14.32 0.82
N GLU A 134 2.75 13.17 0.30
CA GLU A 134 1.33 12.84 0.22
C GLU A 134 0.66 12.81 1.60
N ALA A 135 1.27 12.16 2.59
CA ALA A 135 0.75 12.08 3.95
C ALA A 135 0.66 13.46 4.64
N GLU A 136 1.57 14.38 4.32
CA GLU A 136 1.57 15.77 4.81
C GLU A 136 0.60 16.69 4.05
N GLY A 137 -0.07 16.18 3.00
CA GLY A 137 -0.98 16.96 2.17
C GLY A 137 -0.28 17.88 1.15
N SER A 138 1.03 17.70 0.95
CA SER A 138 1.82 18.41 -0.08
C SER A 138 2.06 17.57 -1.34
N GLY A 139 1.51 16.35 -1.39
CA GLY A 139 1.58 15.46 -2.55
C GLY A 139 0.92 16.02 -3.81
N THR A 140 1.41 15.59 -4.97
CA THR A 140 0.88 15.95 -6.28
C THR A 140 0.39 14.71 -7.03
N GLU A 141 -0.53 14.88 -7.97
CA GLU A 141 -0.99 13.76 -8.80
C GLU A 141 0.16 13.11 -9.59
N GLU A 142 1.11 13.92 -10.06
CA GLU A 142 2.30 13.41 -10.74
C GLU A 142 3.20 12.62 -9.79
N GLY A 143 3.36 13.09 -8.55
CA GLY A 143 4.06 12.36 -7.49
C GLY A 143 3.41 11.01 -7.18
N ALA A 144 2.08 10.97 -7.11
CA ALA A 144 1.32 9.73 -6.93
C ALA A 144 1.55 8.73 -8.07
N ARG A 145 1.46 9.18 -9.34
CA ARG A 145 1.74 8.33 -10.51
C ARG A 145 3.19 7.82 -10.51
N ARG A 146 4.13 8.67 -10.10
CA ARG A 146 5.54 8.29 -9.98
C ARG A 146 5.75 7.23 -8.90
N ALA A 147 5.13 7.38 -7.74
CA ALA A 147 5.15 6.38 -6.67
C ALA A 147 4.57 5.03 -7.13
N ASP A 148 3.46 5.04 -7.86
CA ASP A 148 2.86 3.83 -8.43
C ASP A 148 3.80 3.15 -9.43
N ALA A 149 4.44 3.88 -10.34
CA ALA A 149 5.41 3.33 -11.30
C ALA A 149 6.65 2.72 -10.62
N ILE A 150 7.11 3.33 -9.53
CA ILE A 150 8.19 2.79 -8.71
C ILE A 150 7.75 1.47 -8.05
N LEU A 151 6.54 1.43 -7.48
CA LEU A 151 5.99 0.24 -6.84
C LEU A 151 5.81 -0.89 -7.85
N GLU A 152 5.25 -0.64 -9.03
CA GLU A 152 5.10 -1.60 -10.14
C GLU A 152 6.37 -2.42 -10.38
N THR A 153 7.52 -1.74 -10.31
CA THR A 153 8.82 -2.31 -10.68
C THR A 153 9.50 -2.98 -9.50
N HIS A 154 9.45 -2.40 -8.30
CA HIS A 154 10.40 -2.74 -7.22
C HIS A 154 9.79 -3.42 -6.00
N TRP A 155 8.46 -3.45 -5.85
CA TRP A 155 7.82 -3.90 -4.60
C TRP A 155 8.25 -5.31 -4.16
N LYS A 156 8.38 -6.25 -5.10
CA LYS A 156 8.78 -7.65 -4.80
C LYS A 156 10.18 -7.73 -4.22
N THR A 157 11.11 -6.95 -4.77
CA THR A 157 12.48 -6.90 -4.29
C THR A 157 12.54 -6.40 -2.85
N TRP A 158 11.71 -5.41 -2.48
CA TRP A 158 11.67 -4.90 -1.11
C TRP A 158 10.93 -5.80 -0.13
N MET A 159 9.95 -6.56 -0.61
CA MET A 159 9.26 -7.57 0.19
C MET A 159 10.15 -8.79 0.46
N GLY A 160 11.21 -9.01 -0.32
CA GLY A 160 12.12 -10.14 -0.15
C GLY A 160 11.36 -11.47 -0.23
N THR A 161 11.66 -12.39 0.69
CA THR A 161 11.01 -13.70 0.73
C THR A 161 9.52 -13.62 1.08
N LEU A 162 9.07 -12.55 1.77
CA LEU A 162 7.64 -12.36 2.06
C LEU A 162 6.81 -12.21 0.78
N ALA A 163 7.41 -11.80 -0.34
CA ALA A 163 6.74 -11.71 -1.64
C ALA A 163 6.21 -13.07 -2.15
N ASP A 164 6.74 -14.19 -1.66
CA ASP A 164 6.38 -15.54 -2.11
C ASP A 164 4.98 -15.97 -1.63
N VAL A 165 4.49 -15.36 -0.54
CA VAL A 165 3.20 -15.69 0.09
C VAL A 165 2.18 -14.55 0.00
N VAL A 166 2.57 -13.40 -0.55
CA VAL A 166 1.73 -12.20 -0.64
C VAL A 166 1.08 -12.09 -2.02
N ALA A 167 -0.25 -12.20 -2.05
CA ALA A 167 -1.07 -12.01 -3.26
C ALA A 167 -1.11 -10.53 -3.67
N SER A 168 -1.25 -9.63 -2.70
CA SER A 168 -1.30 -8.18 -2.92
C SER A 168 -0.76 -7.41 -1.72
N VAL A 169 -0.21 -6.23 -1.97
CA VAL A 169 0.40 -5.38 -0.94
C VAL A 169 0.10 -3.91 -1.20
N GLN A 170 -0.19 -3.17 -0.13
CA GLN A 170 -0.25 -1.71 -0.17
C GLN A 170 0.96 -1.14 0.57
N PHE A 171 1.61 -0.17 -0.06
CA PHE A 171 2.71 0.58 0.53
C PHE A 171 2.24 1.95 0.97
N ARG A 172 2.65 2.38 2.16
CA ARG A 172 2.58 3.77 2.60
C ARG A 172 3.89 4.15 3.26
N ARG A 173 4.31 5.41 3.07
CA ARG A 173 5.55 5.95 3.63
C ARG A 173 6.77 5.04 3.32
N GLY A 174 6.74 4.35 2.18
CA GLY A 174 7.74 3.42 1.64
C GLY A 174 7.83 2.04 2.30
N PHE A 175 6.83 1.63 3.08
CA PHE A 175 6.76 0.32 3.73
C PHE A 175 5.41 -0.36 3.53
N PRO A 176 5.34 -1.71 3.60
CA PRO A 176 4.06 -2.42 3.50
C PRO A 176 3.19 -2.12 4.72
N THR A 177 1.94 -1.71 4.47
CA THR A 177 0.94 -1.43 5.52
C THR A 177 -0.25 -2.38 5.48
N VAL A 178 -0.62 -2.88 4.30
CA VAL A 178 -1.66 -3.91 4.15
C VAL A 178 -1.09 -5.02 3.29
N ILE A 179 -1.22 -6.26 3.74
CA ILE A 179 -0.83 -7.44 2.96
C ILE A 179 -2.00 -8.40 2.85
N GLU A 180 -2.18 -8.98 1.67
CA GLU A 180 -3.07 -10.11 1.45
C GLU A 180 -2.23 -11.37 1.27
N ILE A 181 -2.45 -12.36 2.14
CA ILE A 181 -1.73 -13.64 2.09
C ILE A 181 -2.53 -14.62 1.23
N ASP A 182 -1.87 -15.19 0.22
CA ASP A 182 -2.46 -16.24 -0.61
C ASP A 182 -2.43 -17.58 0.12
N ALA A 183 -3.56 -17.94 0.74
CA ALA A 183 -3.69 -19.21 1.46
C ALA A 183 -3.71 -20.44 0.53
N THR A 184 -3.82 -20.26 -0.79
CA THR A 184 -3.78 -21.37 -1.77
C THR A 184 -2.35 -21.76 -2.16
N SER A 185 -1.38 -20.87 -1.89
CA SER A 185 0.04 -21.05 -2.15
C SER A 185 0.74 -21.76 -0.98
N SER A 186 0.63 -23.09 -0.91
CA SER A 186 1.42 -23.99 -0.05
C SER A 186 1.35 -23.77 1.48
N THR A 187 1.53 -24.85 2.25
CA THR A 187 1.50 -24.89 3.73
C THR A 187 2.68 -24.17 4.42
N GLN A 188 3.46 -23.34 3.71
CA GLN A 188 4.72 -22.76 4.22
C GLN A 188 4.61 -21.32 4.74
N TRP A 189 3.42 -20.70 4.71
CA TRP A 189 3.21 -19.32 5.18
C TRP A 189 3.59 -19.10 6.66
N ALA A 190 3.54 -20.14 7.50
CA ALA A 190 3.83 -20.02 8.94
C ALA A 190 5.27 -19.54 9.23
N GLY A 191 6.23 -19.90 8.37
CA GLY A 191 7.62 -19.45 8.51
C GLY A 191 7.81 -17.94 8.33
N TYR A 192 6.86 -17.28 7.65
CA TYR A 192 6.90 -15.85 7.39
C TYR A 192 6.26 -15.00 8.49
N ALA A 193 5.57 -15.61 9.45
CA ALA A 193 4.92 -14.86 10.54
C ALA A 193 5.94 -14.09 11.40
N SER A 194 7.22 -14.47 11.40
CA SER A 194 8.29 -13.77 12.12
C SER A 194 9.08 -12.79 11.24
N HIS A 195 8.61 -12.47 10.03
CA HIS A 195 9.34 -11.58 9.12
C HIS A 195 9.39 -10.14 9.66
N PRO A 196 10.55 -9.45 9.65
CA PRO A 196 10.70 -8.10 10.21
C PRO A 196 9.79 -7.04 9.56
N LEU A 197 9.54 -7.13 8.24
CA LEU A 197 8.62 -6.22 7.55
C LEU A 197 7.20 -6.19 8.14
N LEU A 198 6.78 -7.20 8.92
CA LEU A 198 5.49 -7.18 9.59
C LEU A 198 5.38 -6.08 10.67
N ALA A 199 6.50 -5.50 11.10
CA ALA A 199 6.51 -4.39 12.05
C ALA A 199 5.76 -3.16 11.54
N THR A 200 5.72 -2.94 10.22
CA THR A 200 5.01 -1.81 9.60
C THR A 200 3.61 -2.15 9.12
N VAL A 201 3.20 -3.42 9.20
CA VAL A 201 1.92 -3.89 8.67
C VAL A 201 0.81 -3.56 9.67
N GLU A 202 -0.17 -2.80 9.21
CA GLU A 202 -1.34 -2.36 9.96
C GLU A 202 -2.52 -3.34 9.80
N GLU A 203 -2.53 -4.13 8.73
CA GLU A 203 -3.60 -5.09 8.43
C GLU A 203 -3.10 -6.30 7.61
N VAL A 204 -3.54 -7.48 8.01
CA VAL A 204 -3.31 -8.74 7.27
C VAL A 204 -4.67 -9.26 6.81
N ILE A 205 -4.83 -9.46 5.51
CA ILE A 205 -6.01 -10.08 4.90
C ILE A 205 -5.63 -11.52 4.54
N ALA A 206 -6.26 -12.50 5.17
CA ALA A 206 -5.97 -13.90 4.92
C ALA A 206 -7.15 -14.80 5.35
N HIS A 207 -7.05 -16.09 5.03
CA HIS A 207 -7.90 -17.11 5.64
C HIS A 207 -7.76 -17.07 7.18
N PRO A 208 -8.83 -17.33 7.97
CA PRO A 208 -8.79 -17.11 9.42
C PRO A 208 -7.66 -17.83 10.18
N GLU A 209 -7.29 -19.04 9.77
CA GLU A 209 -6.16 -19.78 10.38
C GLU A 209 -4.80 -19.14 10.12
N VAL A 210 -4.60 -18.65 8.90
CA VAL A 210 -3.39 -17.91 8.50
C VAL A 210 -3.33 -16.61 9.29
N LEU A 211 -4.44 -15.86 9.30
CA LEU A 211 -4.56 -14.60 10.01
C LEU A 211 -4.27 -14.78 11.51
N ALA A 212 -4.84 -15.80 12.15
CA ALA A 212 -4.58 -16.08 13.57
C ALA A 212 -3.09 -16.31 13.85
N THR A 213 -2.37 -16.97 12.94
CA THR A 213 -0.93 -17.21 13.11
C THR A 213 -0.10 -15.93 12.97
N PHE A 214 -0.38 -15.09 11.97
CA PHE A 214 0.29 -13.80 11.83
C PHE A 214 -0.04 -12.87 13.01
N LEU A 215 -1.30 -12.86 13.46
CA LEU A 215 -1.73 -12.11 14.64
C LEU A 215 -1.12 -12.61 15.94
N ALA A 216 -0.64 -13.84 16.03
CA ALA A 216 0.07 -14.34 17.21
C ALA A 216 1.53 -13.87 17.24
N SER A 217 2.08 -13.42 16.10
CA SER A 217 3.50 -13.06 16.01
C SER A 217 3.85 -11.73 16.67
N PRO A 218 4.88 -11.67 17.54
CA PRO A 218 5.35 -10.43 18.13
C PRO A 218 5.80 -9.38 17.10
N THR A 219 6.21 -9.78 15.90
CA THR A 219 6.66 -8.83 14.87
C THR A 219 5.53 -8.01 14.28
N LEU A 220 4.29 -8.52 14.27
CA LEU A 220 3.11 -7.78 13.85
C LEU A 220 2.60 -6.90 15.00
N GLY A 221 3.40 -5.89 15.38
CA GLY A 221 3.13 -4.99 16.52
C GLY A 221 2.19 -3.84 16.19
N LEU A 222 2.12 -3.40 14.92
CA LEU A 222 1.35 -2.24 14.49
C LEU A 222 -0.08 -2.58 14.02
N VAL A 223 -0.57 -3.80 14.23
CA VAL A 223 -1.90 -4.18 13.73
C VAL A 223 -3.00 -3.24 14.21
N ARG A 224 -3.56 -2.45 13.30
CA ARG A 224 -4.63 -1.48 13.56
C ARG A 224 -5.99 -2.00 13.19
N ARG A 225 -6.07 -2.93 12.24
CA ARG A 225 -7.33 -3.43 11.69
C ARG A 225 -7.28 -4.94 11.59
N VAL A 226 -8.36 -5.59 12.05
CA VAL A 226 -8.49 -7.05 11.99
C VAL A 226 -9.87 -7.45 11.53
N ARG A 227 -9.91 -8.44 10.63
CA ARG A 227 -11.13 -9.14 10.24
C ARG A 227 -11.34 -10.38 11.12
N ILE A 228 -12.48 -10.47 11.78
CA ILE A 228 -12.87 -11.58 12.65
C ILE A 228 -13.96 -12.40 11.97
N GLU A 229 -13.57 -13.59 11.50
CA GLU A 229 -14.47 -14.55 10.83
C GLU A 229 -14.47 -15.94 11.51
N ALA A 230 -13.62 -16.16 12.51
CA ALA A 230 -13.50 -17.43 13.23
C ALA A 230 -13.08 -17.25 14.69
N ASP A 231 -13.40 -18.25 15.54
CA ASP A 231 -13.05 -18.27 16.97
C ASP A 231 -11.53 -18.21 17.20
N ALA A 232 -10.72 -18.77 16.29
CA ALA A 232 -9.26 -18.76 16.41
C ALA A 232 -8.69 -17.33 16.42
N VAL A 233 -9.25 -16.43 15.59
CA VAL A 233 -8.83 -15.02 15.54
C VAL A 233 -9.20 -14.30 16.84
N VAL A 234 -10.42 -14.52 17.35
CA VAL A 234 -10.87 -13.94 18.63
C VAL A 234 -9.92 -14.34 19.76
N LYS A 235 -9.60 -15.63 19.87
CA LYS A 235 -8.72 -16.17 20.90
C LYS A 235 -7.35 -15.47 20.90
N VAL A 236 -6.75 -15.30 19.72
CA VAL A 236 -5.44 -14.64 19.61
C VAL A 236 -5.51 -13.16 20.02
N ILE A 237 -6.59 -12.45 19.66
CA ILE A 237 -6.77 -11.05 20.09
C ILE A 237 -6.97 -10.96 21.61
N GLU A 238 -7.73 -11.88 22.22
CA GLU A 238 -7.93 -11.94 23.67
C GLU A 238 -6.62 -12.16 24.44
N GLU A 239 -5.75 -13.01 23.90
CA GLU A 239 -4.44 -13.36 24.46
C GLU A 239 -3.42 -12.22 24.28
N ARG A 240 -3.31 -11.65 23.08
CA ARG A 240 -2.30 -10.62 22.75
C ARG A 240 -2.69 -9.20 23.11
N ARG A 241 -3.99 -8.88 23.01
CA ARG A 241 -4.57 -7.55 23.22
C ARG A 241 -3.76 -6.43 22.55
N PRO A 242 -3.69 -6.39 21.21
CA PRO A 242 -2.84 -5.45 20.50
C PRO A 242 -3.24 -4.00 20.83
N ALA A 243 -2.34 -3.23 21.44
CA ALA A 243 -2.61 -1.86 21.89
C ALA A 243 -2.85 -0.87 20.74
N SER A 244 -2.36 -1.21 19.55
CA SER A 244 -2.50 -0.46 18.29
C SER A 244 -3.83 -0.74 17.58
N LEU A 245 -4.61 -1.75 17.98
CA LEU A 245 -5.86 -2.11 17.33
C LEU A 245 -6.89 -0.97 17.47
N ARG A 246 -7.47 -0.54 16.36
CA ARG A 246 -8.47 0.54 16.27
C ARG A 246 -9.75 0.10 15.57
N ALA A 247 -9.67 -0.86 14.66
CA ALA A 247 -10.81 -1.30 13.88
C ALA A 247 -10.99 -2.83 13.91
N ILE A 248 -12.24 -3.26 14.10
CA ILE A 248 -12.63 -4.65 13.98
C ILE A 248 -13.70 -4.77 12.89
N SER A 249 -13.51 -5.72 11.98
CA SER A 249 -14.52 -6.05 10.97
C SER A 249 -14.99 -7.49 11.15
N SER A 250 -16.29 -7.70 11.34
CA SER A 250 -16.87 -9.04 11.38
C SER A 250 -18.12 -9.09 10.50
N THR A 251 -17.94 -9.50 9.26
CA THR A 251 -19.00 -9.46 8.23
C THR A 251 -19.60 -10.82 7.91
N ARG A 252 -18.91 -11.90 8.31
CA ARG A 252 -19.34 -13.28 8.17
C ARG A 252 -18.67 -14.12 9.24
N TRP A 253 -19.12 -15.37 9.39
CA TRP A 253 -18.52 -16.31 10.32
C TRP A 253 -18.47 -17.70 9.70
N GLU A 254 -17.35 -18.39 9.85
CA GLU A 254 -17.16 -19.71 9.26
C GLU A 254 -18.01 -20.77 9.96
N GLY A 255 -18.81 -21.51 9.18
CA GLY A 255 -19.56 -22.68 9.64
C GLY A 255 -20.68 -22.43 10.66
N GLN A 256 -21.03 -21.18 10.97
CA GLN A 256 -22.01 -20.82 12.01
C GLN A 256 -22.82 -19.57 11.66
N PRO A 257 -24.03 -19.37 12.24
CA PRO A 257 -24.80 -18.14 12.07
C PRO A 257 -24.03 -16.93 12.62
N HIS A 258 -23.62 -16.03 11.72
CA HIS A 258 -22.81 -14.84 12.03
C HIS A 258 -23.38 -14.00 13.18
N GLY A 259 -24.68 -13.67 13.14
CA GLY A 259 -25.27 -12.78 14.15
C GLY A 259 -25.17 -13.29 15.58
N ARG A 260 -25.26 -14.61 15.79
CA ARG A 260 -25.06 -15.21 17.12
C ARG A 260 -23.61 -15.12 17.56
N ARG A 261 -22.67 -15.47 16.67
CA ARG A 261 -21.24 -15.42 16.99
C ARG A 261 -20.72 -14.00 17.21
N PHE A 262 -21.24 -13.04 16.45
CA PHE A 262 -20.95 -11.63 16.67
C PHE A 262 -21.31 -11.21 18.11
N VAL A 263 -22.52 -11.55 18.55
CA VAL A 263 -22.98 -11.24 19.92
C VAL A 263 -22.16 -12.01 20.97
N ASP A 264 -21.93 -13.31 20.76
CA ASP A 264 -21.30 -14.18 21.76
C ASP A 264 -19.77 -13.99 21.85
N ARG A 265 -19.13 -13.47 20.80
CA ARG A 265 -17.66 -13.39 20.70
C ARG A 265 -17.13 -11.99 20.49
N VAL A 266 -17.70 -11.22 19.55
CA VAL A 266 -17.16 -9.89 19.19
C VAL A 266 -17.55 -8.83 20.21
N LEU A 267 -18.81 -8.82 20.67
CA LEU A 267 -19.25 -7.81 21.65
C LEU A 267 -18.50 -7.90 22.99
N PRO A 268 -18.29 -9.08 23.60
CA PRO A 268 -17.49 -9.21 24.82
C PRO A 268 -16.02 -8.82 24.59
N LEU A 269 -15.46 -9.15 23.42
CA LEU A 269 -14.09 -8.80 23.06
C LEU A 269 -13.90 -7.27 23.03
N LEU A 270 -14.86 -6.51 22.48
CA LEU A 270 -14.79 -5.04 22.44
C LEU A 270 -14.67 -4.42 23.83
N ALA A 271 -15.33 -5.00 24.85
CA ALA A 271 -15.23 -4.52 26.23
C ALA A 271 -13.81 -4.61 26.82
N HIS A 272 -12.94 -5.42 26.21
CA HIS A 272 -11.54 -5.57 26.59
C HIS A 272 -10.57 -4.80 25.69
N LEU A 273 -11.08 -4.08 24.69
CA LEU A 273 -10.29 -3.36 23.68
C LEU A 273 -10.76 -1.90 23.60
N PRO A 274 -10.48 -1.07 24.64
CA PRO A 274 -11.04 0.29 24.74
C PRO A 274 -10.58 1.25 23.64
N ALA A 275 -9.50 0.91 22.93
CA ALA A 275 -8.99 1.72 21.83
C ALA A 275 -9.67 1.44 20.49
N VAL A 276 -10.51 0.40 20.39
CA VAL A 276 -11.25 0.09 19.16
C VAL A 276 -12.44 1.02 19.06
N ASP A 277 -12.36 1.99 18.15
CA ASP A 277 -13.40 2.98 17.90
C ASP A 277 -14.19 2.72 16.61
N THR A 278 -13.73 1.76 15.80
CA THR A 278 -14.27 1.45 14.48
C THR A 278 -14.75 0.00 14.42
N LEU A 279 -16.00 -0.20 14.02
CA LEU A 279 -16.64 -1.52 13.97
C LEU A 279 -17.35 -1.75 12.63
N ALA A 280 -17.03 -2.85 11.96
CA ALA A 280 -17.84 -3.37 10.85
C ALA A 280 -18.65 -4.58 11.29
N CYS A 281 -19.91 -4.61 10.86
CA CYS A 281 -20.72 -5.81 10.95
C CYS A 281 -21.47 -6.10 9.64
N GLY A 282 -21.58 -7.39 9.32
CA GLY A 282 -22.27 -7.85 8.12
C GLY A 282 -23.74 -8.12 8.40
N ARG A 283 -24.64 -7.67 7.50
CA ARG A 283 -26.09 -7.96 7.46
C ARG A 283 -26.70 -8.22 8.84
N PRO A 284 -26.67 -7.21 9.74
CA PRO A 284 -26.98 -7.42 11.13
C PRO A 284 -28.46 -7.74 11.31
N THR A 285 -28.77 -8.83 12.01
CA THR A 285 -30.16 -9.16 12.33
C THR A 285 -30.71 -8.20 13.38
N ARG A 286 -32.04 -8.06 13.49
CA ARG A 286 -32.66 -7.21 14.53
C ARG A 286 -32.17 -7.56 15.95
N PRO A 287 -32.06 -8.83 16.38
CA PRO A 287 -31.50 -9.18 17.68
C PRO A 287 -30.04 -8.78 17.84
N MET A 288 -29.22 -8.92 16.79
CA MET A 288 -27.81 -8.54 16.81
C MET A 288 -27.65 -7.02 16.95
N LEU A 289 -28.46 -6.22 16.25
CA LEU A 289 -28.47 -4.76 16.39
C LEU A 289 -28.92 -4.33 17.79
N ALA A 290 -29.95 -4.96 18.35
CA ALA A 290 -30.39 -4.67 19.71
C ALA A 290 -29.25 -4.93 20.72
N ALA A 291 -28.62 -6.11 20.64
CA ALA A 291 -27.49 -6.46 21.48
C ALA A 291 -26.29 -5.51 21.31
N LEU A 292 -25.99 -5.07 20.08
CA LEU A 292 -24.95 -4.09 19.82
C LEU A 292 -25.26 -2.75 20.50
N LEU A 293 -26.46 -2.22 20.31
CA LEU A 293 -26.86 -0.92 20.87
C LEU A 293 -26.98 -0.92 22.40
N GLU A 294 -27.30 -2.06 23.00
CA GLU A 294 -27.40 -2.25 24.44
C GLU A 294 -26.04 -2.56 25.11
N SER A 295 -25.03 -2.94 24.32
CA SER A 295 -23.70 -3.26 24.84
C SER A 295 -22.99 -2.01 25.37
N PRO A 296 -22.46 -2.02 26.61
CA PRO A 296 -21.65 -0.93 27.13
C PRO A 296 -20.41 -0.64 26.26
N ALA A 297 -19.85 -1.67 25.62
CA ALA A 297 -18.71 -1.52 24.72
C ALA A 297 -19.04 -0.67 23.48
N PHE A 298 -20.32 -0.50 23.12
CA PHE A 298 -20.70 0.35 22.00
C PHE A 298 -20.50 1.85 22.27
N ALA A 299 -20.37 2.25 23.54
CA ALA A 299 -20.11 3.64 23.92
C ALA A 299 -18.76 4.17 23.40
N GLN A 300 -17.80 3.28 23.11
CA GLN A 300 -16.49 3.66 22.57
C GLN A 300 -16.46 3.70 21.03
N ILE A 301 -17.49 3.19 20.35
CA ILE A 301 -17.53 3.07 18.89
C ILE A 301 -17.95 4.42 18.29
N ALA A 302 -16.99 5.11 17.68
CA ALA A 302 -17.23 6.36 16.95
C ALA A 302 -17.59 6.12 15.48
N GLN A 303 -17.12 5.01 14.90
CA GLN A 303 -17.34 4.67 13.49
C GLN A 303 -18.00 3.31 13.35
N LEU A 304 -19.16 3.26 12.67
CA LEU A 304 -19.91 2.04 12.43
C LEU A 304 -20.09 1.79 10.94
N HIS A 305 -19.72 0.59 10.49
CA HIS A 305 -19.85 0.16 9.10
C HIS A 305 -20.81 -1.04 9.06
N VAL A 306 -21.88 -0.93 8.28
CA VAL A 306 -22.90 -1.99 8.22
C VAL A 306 -23.12 -2.43 6.78
N LEU A 307 -22.93 -3.70 6.48
CA LEU A 307 -23.38 -4.27 5.20
C LEU A 307 -24.90 -4.47 5.25
N ALA A 308 -25.64 -3.40 5.02
CA ALA A 308 -27.11 -3.40 5.06
C ALA A 308 -27.71 -4.14 3.86
N SER A 309 -28.92 -4.66 4.02
CA SER A 309 -29.66 -5.32 2.94
C SER A 309 -30.35 -4.29 2.02
N SER A 310 -30.72 -3.13 2.57
CA SER A 310 -31.33 -2.00 1.86
C SER A 310 -30.91 -0.66 2.48
N ASP A 311 -31.10 0.43 1.71
CA ASP A 311 -30.85 1.79 2.19
C ASP A 311 -31.84 2.20 3.30
N GLU A 312 -33.11 1.77 3.21
CA GLU A 312 -34.14 2.04 4.24
C GLU A 312 -33.71 1.49 5.62
N GLU A 313 -33.19 0.26 5.67
CA GLU A 313 -32.67 -0.34 6.91
C GLU A 313 -31.49 0.47 7.45
N ALA A 314 -30.62 0.97 6.57
CA ALA A 314 -29.47 1.76 6.96
C ALA A 314 -29.87 3.11 7.59
N PHE A 315 -30.81 3.84 6.97
CA PHE A 315 -31.31 5.10 7.53
C PHE A 315 -32.13 4.91 8.81
N ALA A 316 -32.92 3.83 8.89
CA ALA A 316 -33.62 3.47 10.12
C ALA A 316 -32.65 3.19 11.28
N LEU A 317 -31.52 2.53 11.00
CA LEU A 317 -30.46 2.32 11.97
C LEU A 317 -29.80 3.65 12.36
N TRP A 318 -29.39 4.47 11.39
CA TRP A 318 -28.76 5.78 11.63
C TRP A 318 -29.56 6.66 12.61
N ARG A 319 -30.89 6.73 12.43
CA ARG A 319 -31.79 7.49 13.32
C ARG A 319 -31.77 7.01 14.77
N ARG A 320 -31.38 5.76 15.01
CA ARG A 320 -31.26 5.14 16.33
C ARG A 320 -29.84 5.21 16.89
N LEU A 321 -28.83 5.55 16.07
CA LEU A 321 -27.45 5.60 16.51
C LEU A 321 -27.23 6.79 17.45
N PRO A 322 -26.57 6.55 18.61
CA PRO A 322 -26.28 7.60 19.58
C PRO A 322 -25.35 8.68 18.99
N PRO A 323 -25.39 9.92 19.50
CA PRO A 323 -24.64 11.06 18.93
C PRO A 323 -23.13 10.87 18.83
N HIS A 324 -22.53 10.03 19.70
CA HIS A 324 -21.09 9.76 19.69
C HIS A 324 -20.62 8.94 18.48
N VAL A 325 -21.54 8.25 17.79
CA VAL A 325 -21.24 7.67 16.48
C VAL A 325 -21.21 8.81 15.47
N THR A 326 -20.00 9.26 15.16
CA THR A 326 -19.74 10.39 14.28
C THR A 326 -19.68 9.98 12.82
N GLN A 327 -19.40 8.71 12.53
CA GLN A 327 -19.38 8.19 11.17
C GLN A 327 -20.17 6.89 11.06
N TYR A 328 -21.07 6.83 10.09
CA TYR A 328 -21.81 5.63 9.75
C TYR A 328 -21.70 5.37 8.26
N THR A 329 -21.20 4.20 7.90
CA THR A 329 -21.20 3.78 6.50
C THR A 329 -22.08 2.56 6.31
N TRP A 330 -22.68 2.47 5.14
CA TRP A 330 -23.41 1.30 4.73
C TRP A 330 -23.10 0.98 3.27
N GLY A 331 -23.28 -0.27 2.90
CA GLY A 331 -23.23 -0.60 1.49
C GLY A 331 -23.58 -2.04 1.17
N SER A 332 -24.35 -2.18 0.09
CA SER A 332 -24.52 -3.40 -0.69
C SER A 332 -24.05 -3.10 -2.12
N TRP A 333 -24.82 -2.29 -2.85
CA TRP A 333 -24.60 -1.81 -4.22
C TRP A 333 -24.20 -0.33 -4.33
N LEU A 334 -24.60 0.46 -3.34
CA LEU A 334 -24.35 1.88 -3.18
C LEU A 334 -23.69 2.00 -1.83
N GLU A 335 -22.49 2.56 -1.81
CA GLU A 335 -21.78 2.88 -0.58
C GLU A 335 -22.19 4.28 -0.17
N GLY A 336 -22.83 4.37 0.99
CA GLY A 336 -23.15 5.62 1.63
C GLY A 336 -22.31 5.82 2.88
N ALA A 337 -21.92 7.06 3.15
CA ALA A 337 -21.30 7.47 4.39
C ALA A 337 -22.04 8.70 4.93
N LEU A 338 -22.52 8.61 6.16
CA LEU A 338 -23.05 9.73 6.93
C LEU A 338 -22.02 10.14 7.97
N ARG A 339 -21.76 11.44 8.09
CA ARG A 339 -20.83 12.01 9.06
C ARG A 339 -21.48 13.15 9.84
N ARG A 340 -21.36 13.11 11.16
CA ARG A 340 -21.74 14.20 12.08
C ARG A 340 -20.51 15.04 12.40
N ASP A 341 -20.62 16.34 12.20
CA ASP A 341 -19.65 17.35 12.64
C ASP A 341 -20.38 18.41 13.46
N GLY A 342 -20.39 18.23 14.78
CA GLY A 342 -21.24 19.00 15.68
C GLY A 342 -22.72 18.84 15.34
N SER A 343 -23.37 19.94 14.93
CA SER A 343 -24.77 19.95 14.49
C SER A 343 -24.96 19.69 13.00
N GLN A 344 -23.88 19.63 12.22
CA GLN A 344 -23.95 19.44 10.77
C GLN A 344 -23.86 17.95 10.43
N LEU A 345 -24.72 17.51 9.51
CA LEU A 345 -24.68 16.18 8.93
C LEU A 345 -24.25 16.31 7.47
N THR A 346 -23.25 15.53 7.07
CA THR A 346 -22.86 15.39 5.66
C THR A 346 -23.08 13.95 5.22
N CYS A 347 -23.40 13.78 3.94
CA CYS A 347 -23.52 12.47 3.33
C CYS A 347 -22.61 12.39 2.10
N THR A 348 -21.87 11.29 1.96
CA THR A 348 -21.13 10.95 0.74
C THR A 348 -21.72 9.69 0.15
N LEU A 349 -22.02 9.71 -1.16
CA LEU A 349 -22.57 8.58 -1.90
C LEU A 349 -21.62 8.18 -3.01
N ARG A 350 -21.38 6.88 -3.14
CA ARG A 350 -20.53 6.27 -4.16
C ARG A 350 -21.17 4.99 -4.67
N ALA A 351 -21.35 4.85 -5.99
CA ALA A 351 -21.81 3.58 -6.54
C ALA A 351 -20.71 2.52 -6.55
N ARG A 352 -21.11 1.26 -6.31
CA ARG A 352 -20.41 0.12 -6.88
C ARG A 352 -21.01 -0.13 -8.26
N VAL A 353 -20.14 -0.26 -9.25
CA VAL A 353 -20.51 -0.64 -10.62
C VAL A 353 -21.20 -2.01 -10.57
N ILE A 354 -22.53 -2.01 -10.60
CA ILE A 354 -23.38 -3.20 -10.74
C ILE A 354 -24.50 -2.80 -11.70
N ASP A 355 -24.88 -3.71 -12.60
CA ASP A 355 -25.76 -3.48 -13.74
C ASP A 355 -27.24 -3.19 -13.40
N ASP A 356 -27.61 -3.17 -12.12
CA ASP A 356 -28.99 -2.92 -11.68
C ASP A 356 -29.23 -1.43 -11.40
N GLU A 357 -30.27 -0.86 -12.01
CA GLU A 357 -30.71 0.51 -11.74
C GLU A 357 -31.31 0.59 -10.32
N PRO A 358 -30.70 1.37 -9.40
CA PRO A 358 -31.28 1.59 -8.08
C PRO A 358 -32.55 2.44 -8.20
N ASP A 359 -33.49 2.23 -7.29
CA ASP A 359 -34.58 3.18 -7.06
C ASP A 359 -34.03 4.44 -6.37
N ALA A 360 -33.46 5.32 -7.20
CA ALA A 360 -32.93 6.62 -6.79
C ALA A 360 -33.97 7.48 -6.06
N THR A 361 -35.27 7.27 -6.32
CA THR A 361 -36.36 8.05 -5.72
C THR A 361 -36.41 7.83 -4.21
N THR A 362 -36.42 6.56 -3.79
CA THR A 362 -36.49 6.18 -2.37
C THR A 362 -35.29 6.72 -1.60
N LEU A 363 -34.07 6.62 -2.15
CA LEU A 363 -32.87 7.15 -1.51
C LEU A 363 -32.92 8.69 -1.34
N VAL A 364 -33.34 9.41 -2.38
CA VAL A 364 -33.45 10.87 -2.35
C VAL A 364 -34.50 11.30 -1.31
N ASP A 365 -35.61 10.57 -1.20
CA ASP A 365 -36.64 10.80 -0.18
C ASP A 365 -36.12 10.56 1.24
N GLU A 366 -35.39 9.48 1.49
CA GLU A 366 -34.79 9.21 2.79
C GLU A 366 -33.78 10.29 3.20
N LEU A 367 -32.90 10.71 2.28
CA LEU A 367 -31.92 11.78 2.53
C LEU A 367 -32.59 13.12 2.82
N ALA A 368 -33.66 13.45 2.08
CA ALA A 368 -34.43 14.68 2.30
C ALA A 368 -35.12 14.73 3.69
N GLN A 369 -35.35 13.57 4.31
CA GLN A 369 -35.93 13.46 5.65
C GLN A 369 -34.89 13.59 6.79
N LEU A 370 -33.59 13.59 6.47
CA LEU A 370 -32.53 13.72 7.49
C LEU A 370 -32.40 15.16 7.97
N ARG A 371 -32.83 15.41 9.21
CA ARG A 371 -32.66 16.72 9.86
C ARG A 371 -31.18 17.05 10.02
N GLY A 372 -30.79 18.26 9.62
CA GLY A 372 -29.42 18.76 9.74
C GLY A 372 -28.48 18.33 8.61
N LEU A 373 -28.97 17.63 7.57
CA LEU A 373 -28.19 17.32 6.38
C LEU A 373 -27.83 18.60 5.63
N ALA A 374 -26.56 19.00 5.72
CA ALA A 374 -26.04 20.24 5.15
C ALA A 374 -25.61 20.05 3.69
N CYS A 375 -25.06 18.88 3.34
CA CYS A 375 -24.52 18.62 2.02
C CYS A 375 -24.53 17.13 1.69
N VAL A 376 -24.80 16.81 0.43
CA VAL A 376 -24.57 15.48 -0.15
C VAL A 376 -23.45 15.57 -1.19
N THR A 377 -22.38 14.81 -1.01
CA THR A 377 -21.33 14.65 -2.00
C THR A 377 -21.59 13.38 -2.80
N VAL A 378 -21.60 13.49 -4.12
CA VAL A 378 -21.82 12.35 -5.02
C VAL A 378 -20.56 12.14 -5.85
N GLU A 379 -19.89 11.00 -5.62
CA GLU A 379 -18.71 10.61 -6.39
C GLU A 379 -19.15 9.92 -7.69
N VAL A 380 -18.91 10.58 -8.83
CA VAL A 380 -19.34 10.09 -10.15
C VAL A 380 -18.11 9.68 -10.95
N ALA A 381 -18.02 8.40 -11.33
CA ALA A 381 -16.99 7.95 -12.26
C ALA A 381 -17.33 8.44 -13.71
N PRO A 382 -16.33 8.67 -14.59
CA PRO A 382 -16.52 9.31 -15.91
C PRO A 382 -17.54 8.65 -16.87
N HIS A 383 -18.01 7.44 -16.56
CA HIS A 383 -18.95 6.68 -17.38
C HIS A 383 -20.17 6.15 -16.60
N ASP A 384 -20.35 6.59 -15.36
CA ASP A 384 -21.43 6.11 -14.50
C ASP A 384 -22.70 6.96 -14.71
N ARG A 385 -23.54 6.51 -15.66
CA ARG A 385 -24.82 7.19 -15.97
C ARG A 385 -25.77 7.18 -14.79
N THR A 386 -25.78 6.10 -14.01
CA THR A 386 -26.64 5.93 -12.84
C THR A 386 -26.31 6.98 -11.79
N MET A 387 -25.03 7.13 -11.44
CA MET A 387 -24.60 8.16 -10.49
C MET A 387 -24.81 9.58 -11.01
N ALA A 388 -24.66 9.82 -12.31
CA ALA A 388 -24.97 11.12 -12.90
C ALA A 388 -26.48 11.47 -12.79
N MET A 389 -27.38 10.50 -13.00
CA MET A 389 -28.82 10.69 -12.84
C MET A 389 -29.21 10.89 -11.36
N LEU A 390 -28.61 10.12 -10.46
CA LEU A 390 -28.80 10.27 -9.01
C LEU A 390 -28.32 11.66 -8.55
N ALA A 391 -27.12 12.07 -8.96
CA ALA A 391 -26.57 13.39 -8.65
C ALA A 391 -27.50 14.53 -9.11
N LYS A 392 -28.07 14.40 -10.33
CA LYS A 392 -29.04 15.37 -10.85
C LYS A 392 -30.32 15.42 -10.03
N SER A 393 -30.83 14.26 -9.60
CA SER A 393 -32.04 14.14 -8.78
C SER A 393 -31.85 14.72 -7.38
N LEU A 394 -30.67 14.49 -6.77
CA LEU A 394 -30.28 15.07 -5.48
C LEU A 394 -30.11 16.59 -5.57
N ALA A 395 -29.40 17.08 -6.59
CA ALA A 395 -29.15 18.50 -6.80
C ALA A 395 -30.45 19.32 -7.01
N ALA A 396 -31.53 18.68 -7.47
CA ALA A 396 -32.83 19.31 -7.60
C ALA A 396 -33.56 19.53 -6.26
N ARG A 397 -33.18 18.82 -5.19
CA ARG A 397 -33.89 18.80 -3.90
C ARG A 397 -33.06 19.26 -2.70
N MET A 398 -31.73 19.19 -2.79
CA MET A 398 -30.82 19.53 -1.71
C MET A 398 -29.45 19.96 -2.21
N HIS A 399 -28.67 20.61 -1.34
CA HIS A 399 -27.31 21.02 -1.68
C HIS A 399 -26.44 19.80 -1.96
N THR A 400 -26.02 19.67 -3.22
CA THR A 400 -25.28 18.52 -3.73
C THR A 400 -23.99 18.96 -4.41
N VAL A 401 -22.87 18.36 -4.01
CA VAL A 401 -21.56 18.56 -4.62
C VAL A 401 -21.21 17.31 -5.42
N ILE A 402 -20.89 17.48 -6.70
CA ILE A 402 -20.48 16.38 -7.57
C ILE A 402 -18.96 16.39 -7.66
N THR A 403 -18.34 15.27 -7.32
CA THR A 403 -16.89 15.10 -7.39
C THR A 403 -16.52 13.90 -8.24
N THR A 404 -15.32 13.92 -8.81
CA THR A 404 -14.67 12.71 -9.30
C THR A 404 -14.00 12.01 -8.12
N PRO A 405 -14.12 10.68 -7.97
CA PRO A 405 -13.44 9.97 -6.91
C PRO A 405 -11.92 10.20 -7.02
N PRO A 406 -11.20 10.38 -5.89
CA PRO A 406 -9.76 10.53 -5.92
C PRO A 406 -9.12 9.31 -6.59
N VAL A 407 -8.12 9.55 -7.44
CA VAL A 407 -7.23 8.50 -7.94
C VAL A 407 -6.50 7.97 -6.71
N ARG A 408 -6.90 6.79 -6.23
CA ARG A 408 -6.19 6.16 -5.11
C ARG A 408 -4.84 5.68 -5.62
N SER A 409 -3.79 6.43 -5.30
CA SER A 409 -2.39 5.99 -5.25
C SER A 409 -2.33 4.77 -4.34
N GLY A 410 -1.99 3.63 -4.91
CA GLY A 410 -2.26 2.37 -4.24
C GLY A 410 -2.35 1.29 -5.28
N HIS A 411 -1.20 0.69 -5.52
CA HIS A 411 -1.01 -0.42 -6.43
C HIS A 411 -1.76 -1.68 -5.96
N VAL A 412 -3.11 -1.67 -6.02
CA VAL A 412 -3.95 -2.84 -5.84
C VAL A 412 -3.94 -3.60 -7.16
N ARG A 413 -2.96 -4.49 -7.32
CA ARG A 413 -3.00 -5.47 -8.41
C ARG A 413 -4.32 -6.24 -8.30
N ARG A 414 -4.98 -6.48 -9.44
CA ARG A 414 -6.21 -7.30 -9.55
C ARG A 414 -5.96 -8.73 -9.03
N GLY A 415 -6.04 -8.87 -7.71
CA GLY A 415 -6.32 -10.07 -6.93
C GLY A 415 -7.48 -9.72 -6.00
N HIS A 416 -8.15 -10.72 -5.43
CA HIS A 416 -9.47 -10.66 -4.79
C HIS A 416 -9.63 -9.79 -3.52
N ILE A 417 -9.02 -8.60 -3.44
CA ILE A 417 -9.46 -7.57 -2.49
C ILE A 417 -10.86 -7.12 -2.92
N THR A 418 -11.88 -7.73 -2.33
CA THR A 418 -13.24 -7.23 -2.46
C THR A 418 -13.26 -5.79 -1.97
N ARG A 419 -13.63 -4.87 -2.87
CA ARG A 419 -13.74 -3.41 -2.68
C ARG A 419 -14.47 -2.95 -1.40
N THR A 420 -15.10 -3.84 -0.64
CA THR A 420 -15.53 -3.62 0.75
C THR A 420 -14.41 -3.12 1.67
N ASP A 421 -13.15 -3.40 1.34
CA ASP A 421 -11.96 -2.99 2.11
C ASP A 421 -11.52 -1.53 1.84
N VAL A 422 -12.20 -0.81 0.95
CA VAL A 422 -11.84 0.55 0.51
C VAL A 422 -12.24 1.62 1.54
N TRP A 423 -13.08 1.31 2.53
CA TRP A 423 -13.48 2.24 3.59
C TRP A 423 -13.06 1.82 5.01
N PHE A 424 -12.42 0.66 5.15
CA PHE A 424 -11.75 0.29 6.39
C PHE A 424 -10.34 0.87 6.46
#